data_AF-A0A8H4CRF0-F1
#
_entry.id   AF-A0A8H4CRF0-F1
#
_cell.length_a   1.000
_cell.length_b   1.000
_cell.length_c   1.000
_cell.angle_alpha   90.00
_cell.angle_beta   90.00
_cell.angle_gamma   90.00
#
_symmetry.space_group_name_H-M   'P 1'
#
loop_
_entity.id
_entity.type
_entity.pdbx_description
1 polymer ?
#
loop_
_entity_poly.entity_id
_entity_poly.type
_entity_poly.pdbx_seq_one_letter_code
_entity_poly.pdbx_strand_id
1 'polypeptide(L)'
;MASGILLRFAGFSETITLECELGILNFKANRELVKDLMTPNFLNTVSAPAIYSNTLRLVELWKLKAKKAGGLPFQADKDINMATFDIIKEVALGEGDSENTTEAYIKIIHQPGAQT
;
A
#
# COMPACT_ATOMS: atom_id res chain seq x y z
N MET A 1 37.43 -19.51 55.90
CA MET A 1 38.32 -19.66 54.73
C MET A 1 37.47 -20.02 53.52
N ALA A 2 37.27 -19.08 52.61
CA ALA A 2 37.10 -19.24 51.16
C ALA A 2 36.62 -17.90 50.62
N SER A 3 37.57 -17.16 50.08
CA SER A 3 37.40 -15.86 49.43
C SER A 3 36.65 -16.05 48.11
N GLY A 4 35.47 -15.45 47.96
CA GLY A 4 34.71 -15.43 46.71
C GLY A 4 34.85 -14.05 46.08
N ILE A 5 35.63 -13.97 45.00
CA ILE A 5 35.98 -12.75 44.28
C ILE A 5 34.73 -12.01 43.80
N LEU A 6 34.64 -10.76 44.25
CA LEU A 6 33.73 -9.72 43.79
C LEU A 6 34.13 -9.30 42.36
N LEU A 7 33.41 -9.79 41.34
CA LEU A 7 33.40 -9.14 40.02
C LEU A 7 32.01 -8.55 39.78
N ARG A 8 31.92 -7.28 40.16
CA ARG A 8 30.79 -6.39 39.98
C ARG A 8 30.75 -5.95 38.51
N PHE A 9 30.05 -6.69 37.64
CA PHE A 9 29.65 -6.20 36.32
C PHE A 9 28.33 -5.41 36.44
N ALA A 10 28.38 -4.29 37.16
CA ALA A 10 27.30 -3.31 37.18
C ALA A 10 27.52 -2.34 36.02
N GLY A 11 26.89 -2.59 34.87
CA GLY A 11 26.95 -1.63 33.75
C GLY A 11 26.44 -2.12 32.39
N PHE A 12 26.14 -3.42 32.22
CA PHE A 12 25.76 -3.94 30.90
C PHE A 12 24.33 -4.52 30.81
N SER A 13 23.63 -4.72 31.94
CA SER A 13 22.30 -5.35 31.96
C SER A 13 21.13 -4.36 31.91
N GLU A 14 21.28 -3.15 32.45
CA GLU A 14 20.21 -2.12 32.42
C GLU A 14 20.09 -1.46 31.04
N THR A 15 21.19 -1.29 30.32
CA THR A 15 21.18 -0.61 29.01
C THR A 15 20.42 -1.40 27.94
N ILE A 16 20.54 -2.74 27.93
CA ILE A 16 19.84 -3.60 26.95
C ILE A 16 18.34 -3.71 27.26
N THR A 17 17.96 -3.72 28.55
CA THR A 17 16.54 -3.77 28.94
C THR A 17 15.81 -2.48 28.61
N LEU A 18 16.46 -1.31 28.80
CA LEU A 18 15.91 -0.01 28.42
C LEU A 18 15.79 0.17 26.89
N GLU A 19 16.78 -0.25 26.09
CA GLU A 19 16.68 -0.20 24.62
C GLU A 19 15.57 -1.13 24.08
N CYS A 20 15.39 -2.31 24.68
CA CYS A 20 14.33 -3.23 24.30
C CYS A 20 12.94 -2.69 24.68
N GLU A 21 12.78 -2.11 25.88
CA GLU A 21 11.53 -1.44 26.29
C GLU A 21 11.20 -0.22 25.41
N LEU A 22 12.19 0.60 25.08
CA LEU A 22 12.03 1.73 24.14
C LEU A 22 11.63 1.23 22.74
N GLY A 23 12.27 0.16 22.24
CA GLY A 23 11.91 -0.46 20.97
C GLY A 23 10.48 -1.02 20.96
N ILE A 24 10.06 -1.67 22.04
CA ILE A 24 8.71 -2.25 22.20
C ILE A 24 7.65 -1.15 22.35
N LEU A 25 7.93 -0.08 23.09
CA LEU A 25 7.04 1.08 23.23
C LEU A 25 6.80 1.77 21.89
N ASN A 26 7.86 2.00 21.12
CA ASN A 26 7.76 2.58 19.78
C ASN A 26 6.99 1.67 18.82
N PHE A 27 7.23 0.35 18.86
CA PHE A 27 6.47 -0.62 18.07
C PHE A 27 4.99 -0.63 18.44
N LYS A 28 4.68 -0.62 19.74
CA LYS A 28 3.31 -0.60 20.24
C LYS A 28 2.58 0.69 19.83
N ALA A 29 3.23 1.84 19.95
CA ALA A 29 2.68 3.12 19.51
C ALA A 29 2.38 3.12 18.01
N ASN A 30 3.33 2.69 17.17
CA ASN A 30 3.14 2.60 15.73
C ASN A 30 2.05 1.58 15.35
N ARG A 31 1.98 0.46 16.06
CA ARG A 31 0.94 -0.56 15.84
C ARG A 31 -0.45 -0.05 16.21
N GLU A 32 -0.60 0.72 17.28
CA GLU A 32 -1.90 1.31 17.63
C GLU A 32 -2.35 2.34 16.58
N LEU A 33 -1.44 3.09 15.96
CA LEU A 33 -1.78 3.98 14.83
C LEU A 33 -2.27 3.21 13.59
N VAL A 34 -1.67 2.05 13.32
CA VAL A 34 -2.02 1.21 12.16
C VAL A 34 -3.22 0.31 12.43
N LYS A 35 -3.59 0.11 13.70
CA LYS A 35 -4.68 -0.81 14.10
C LYS A 35 -6.04 -0.45 13.52
N ASP A 36 -6.26 0.83 13.22
CA ASP A 36 -7.49 1.31 12.60
C ASP A 36 -7.52 1.06 11.08
N LEU A 37 -6.35 0.90 10.44
CA LEU A 37 -6.24 0.40 9.07
C LEU A 37 -6.60 -1.09 9.06
N MET A 38 -7.48 -1.48 8.14
CA MET A 38 -8.04 -2.83 8.00
C MET A 38 -9.13 -3.22 9.02
N THR A 39 -9.64 -2.28 9.83
CA THR A 39 -10.88 -2.54 10.57
C THR A 39 -12.04 -2.75 9.59
N PRO A 40 -13.06 -3.55 9.94
CA PRO A 40 -14.25 -3.70 9.10
C PRO A 40 -14.89 -2.37 8.74
N ASN A 41 -14.87 -1.40 9.67
CA ASN A 41 -15.36 -0.05 9.41
C ASN A 41 -14.52 0.64 8.33
N PHE A 42 -13.19 0.71 8.49
CA PHE A 42 -12.28 1.31 7.51
C PHE A 42 -12.40 0.68 6.12
N LEU A 43 -12.50 -0.65 6.06
CA LEU A 43 -12.66 -1.37 4.80
C LEU A 43 -13.96 -1.00 4.10
N ASN A 44 -15.06 -0.83 4.82
CA ASN A 44 -16.35 -0.48 4.22
C ASN A 44 -16.47 1.02 3.90
N THR A 45 -15.90 1.90 4.72
CA THR A 45 -16.09 3.35 4.57
C THR A 45 -15.04 4.01 3.68
N VAL A 46 -13.81 3.48 3.65
CA VAL A 46 -12.68 4.08 2.90
C VAL A 46 -12.24 3.15 1.76
N SER A 47 -11.90 1.90 2.06
CA SER A 47 -11.30 1.03 1.04
C SER A 47 -12.29 0.57 -0.02
N ALA A 48 -13.50 0.16 0.37
CA ALA A 48 -14.53 -0.33 -0.54
C ALA A 48 -14.92 0.69 -1.63
N PRO A 49 -15.23 1.97 -1.32
CA PRO A 49 -15.55 2.94 -2.37
C PRO A 49 -14.36 3.22 -3.30
N ALA A 50 -13.14 3.31 -2.75
CA ALA A 50 -11.92 3.53 -3.55
C ALA A 50 -11.59 2.32 -4.45
N ILE A 51 -11.76 1.09 -3.96
CA ILE A 51 -11.60 -0.12 -4.75
C ILE A 51 -12.64 -0.15 -5.87
N TYR A 52 -13.90 0.17 -5.56
CA TYR A 52 -14.99 0.13 -6.52
C TYR A 52 -14.78 1.15 -7.66
N SER A 53 -14.46 2.41 -7.33
CA SER A 53 -14.22 3.47 -8.33
C SER A 53 -13.07 3.11 -9.28
N ASN A 54 -11.92 2.68 -8.74
CA ASN A 54 -10.76 2.32 -9.56
C ASN A 54 -10.97 1.03 -10.35
N THR A 55 -11.71 0.06 -9.81
CA THR A 55 -12.05 -1.16 -10.56
C THR A 55 -12.96 -0.84 -11.75
N LEU A 56 -13.90 0.10 -11.63
CA LEU A 56 -14.70 0.55 -12.76
C LEU A 56 -13.83 1.17 -13.86
N ARG A 57 -12.86 2.02 -13.49
CA ARG A 57 -11.88 2.59 -14.44
C ARG A 57 -11.06 1.50 -15.13
N LEU A 58 -10.60 0.49 -14.41
CA LEU A 58 -9.88 -0.66 -14.98
C LEU A 58 -10.75 -1.44 -15.99
N VAL A 59 -12.02 -1.66 -15.68
CA VAL A 59 -12.96 -2.33 -16.59
C VAL A 59 -13.18 -1.51 -17.87
N GLU A 60 -13.29 -0.18 -17.77
CA GLU A 60 -13.37 0.70 -18.93
C GLU A 60 -12.12 0.62 -19.81
N LEU A 61 -10.94 0.61 -19.18
CA LEU A 61 -9.66 0.43 -19.87
C LEU A 61 -9.59 -0.89 -20.63
N TRP A 62 -10.04 -1.99 -20.02
CA TRP A 62 -10.07 -3.29 -20.68
C TRP A 62 -11.10 -3.38 -21.80
N LYS A 63 -12.26 -2.72 -21.68
CA LYS A 63 -13.22 -2.61 -22.79
C LYS A 63 -12.58 -1.89 -23.98
N LEU A 64 -11.83 -0.82 -23.74
CA LEU A 64 -11.12 -0.08 -24.79
C LEU A 64 -10.01 -0.91 -25.43
N LYS A 65 -9.18 -1.58 -24.60
CA LYS A 65 -8.13 -2.48 -25.10
C LYS A 65 -8.71 -3.64 -25.92
N ALA A 66 -9.78 -4.27 -25.44
CA ALA A 66 -10.45 -5.36 -26.16
C ALA A 66 -11.00 -4.89 -27.51
N LYS A 67 -11.62 -3.71 -27.56
CA LYS A 67 -12.09 -3.11 -28.82
C LYS A 67 -10.94 -2.84 -29.78
N LYS A 68 -9.80 -2.34 -29.29
CA LYS A 68 -8.61 -2.04 -30.11
C LYS A 68 -7.87 -3.30 -30.56
N ALA A 69 -7.89 -4.36 -29.75
CA ALA A 69 -7.26 -5.63 -30.06
C ALA A 69 -8.05 -6.46 -31.09
N GLY A 70 -9.34 -6.15 -31.32
CA GLY A 70 -10.12 -6.79 -32.38
C GLY A 70 -10.25 -8.30 -32.23
N GLY A 71 -10.24 -8.81 -30.99
CA GLY A 71 -10.26 -10.25 -30.68
C GLY A 71 -8.90 -10.87 -30.41
N LEU A 72 -7.80 -10.10 -30.54
CA LEU A 72 -6.47 -10.53 -30.10
C LEU A 72 -6.31 -10.43 -28.58
N PRO A 73 -5.47 -11.28 -27.96
CA PRO A 73 -5.11 -11.13 -26.57
C PRO A 73 -4.33 -9.82 -26.35
N PHE A 74 -4.54 -9.18 -25.20
CA PHE A 74 -3.83 -7.97 -24.80
C PHE A 74 -3.17 -8.16 -23.43
N GLN A 75 -2.14 -7.35 -23.17
CA GLN A 75 -1.40 -7.38 -21.91
C GLN A 75 -2.20 -6.69 -20.79
N ALA A 76 -2.52 -7.44 -19.72
CA ALA A 76 -3.37 -7.00 -18.59
C ALA A 76 -2.65 -6.95 -17.22
N ASP A 77 -1.50 -7.60 -17.07
CA ASP A 77 -0.70 -7.64 -15.84
C ASP A 77 -0.30 -6.24 -15.36
N LYS A 78 0.14 -5.37 -16.28
CA LYS A 78 0.51 -3.99 -15.97
C LYS A 78 -0.68 -3.16 -15.53
N ASP A 79 -1.84 -3.38 -16.14
CA ASP A 79 -3.06 -2.64 -15.82
C ASP A 79 -3.52 -2.94 -14.38
N ILE A 80 -3.40 -4.21 -13.95
CA ILE A 80 -3.74 -4.62 -12.58
C ILE A 80 -2.80 -3.98 -11.56
N ASN A 81 -1.50 -3.95 -11.85
CA ASN A 81 -0.52 -3.31 -10.97
C ASN A 81 -0.77 -1.80 -10.84
N MET A 82 -1.07 -1.12 -11.95
CA MET A 82 -1.41 0.31 -11.96
C MET A 82 -2.69 0.59 -11.17
N ALA A 83 -3.77 -0.15 -11.43
CA ALA A 83 -5.03 0.01 -10.70
C ALA A 83 -4.88 -0.27 -9.20
N THR A 84 -4.07 -1.27 -8.83
CA THR A 84 -3.81 -1.59 -7.41
C THR A 84 -3.03 -0.45 -6.74
N PHE A 85 -2.05 0.12 -7.43
CA PHE A 85 -1.30 1.27 -6.93
C PHE A 85 -2.19 2.50 -6.74
N ASP A 86 -3.06 2.79 -7.71
CA ASP A 86 -4.03 3.89 -7.62
C ASP A 86 -4.98 3.70 -6.42
N ILE A 87 -5.47 2.47 -6.19
CA ILE A 87 -6.30 2.14 -5.02
C ILE A 87 -5.55 2.38 -3.71
N ILE A 88 -4.32 1.88 -3.58
CA ILE A 88 -3.55 2.05 -2.34
C ILE A 88 -3.22 3.52 -2.11
N LYS A 89 -2.88 4.27 -3.16
CA LYS A 89 -2.64 5.71 -3.10
C LYS A 89 -3.89 6.46 -2.62
N GLU A 90 -5.05 6.15 -3.18
CA GLU A 90 -6.31 6.75 -2.79
C GLU A 90 -6.69 6.40 -1.34
N VAL A 91 -6.55 5.13 -0.93
CA VAL A 91 -6.86 4.70 0.44
C VAL A 91 -5.89 5.26 1.48
N ALA A 92 -4.60 5.30 1.16
CA ALA A 92 -3.56 5.70 2.12
C ALA A 92 -3.41 7.23 2.22
N LEU A 93 -3.57 7.95 1.12
CA LEU A 93 -3.30 9.40 1.04
C LEU A 93 -4.54 10.24 0.76
N GLY A 94 -5.66 9.64 0.33
CA GLY A 94 -6.85 10.37 -0.10
C GLY A 94 -6.72 11.03 -1.48
N GLU A 95 -5.70 10.67 -2.25
CA GLU A 95 -5.37 11.30 -3.54
C GLU A 95 -5.80 10.44 -4.74
N GLY A 96 -7.11 10.37 -5.00
CA GLY A 96 -7.67 9.50 -6.05
C GLY A 96 -7.68 10.07 -7.48
N ASP A 97 -7.74 11.41 -7.62
CA ASP A 97 -8.15 12.04 -8.89
C ASP A 97 -7.08 12.92 -9.57
N SER A 98 -6.14 13.52 -8.83
CA SER A 98 -5.16 14.46 -9.42
C SER A 98 -4.10 13.78 -10.30
N GLU A 99 -3.80 12.51 -10.03
CA GLU A 99 -2.72 11.76 -10.67
C GLU A 99 -3.07 10.25 -10.78
N ASN A 100 -4.28 9.93 -11.23
CA ASN A 100 -4.68 8.54 -11.45
C ASN A 100 -4.00 7.96 -12.69
N THR A 101 -3.16 6.94 -12.52
CA THR A 101 -2.36 6.38 -13.62
C THR A 101 -3.23 5.62 -14.62
N THR A 102 -4.26 4.93 -14.14
CA THR A 102 -5.24 4.21 -14.99
C THR A 102 -6.01 5.18 -15.89
N GLU A 103 -6.47 6.31 -15.34
CA GLU A 103 -7.19 7.33 -16.11
C GLU A 103 -6.30 8.01 -17.16
N ALA A 104 -5.04 8.33 -16.80
CA ALA A 104 -4.07 8.84 -17.76
C ALA A 104 -3.86 7.86 -18.93
N TYR A 105 -3.83 6.56 -18.65
CA TYR A 105 -3.66 5.54 -19.69
C TYR A 105 -4.90 5.40 -20.58
N ILE A 106 -6.11 5.53 -20.03
CA ILE A 106 -7.36 5.62 -20.82
C ILE A 106 -7.31 6.81 -21.79
N LYS A 107 -6.86 7.98 -21.34
CA LYS A 107 -6.73 9.19 -22.18
C LYS A 107 -5.77 8.95 -23.34
N ILE A 108 -4.64 8.30 -23.09
CA ILE A 108 -3.66 7.94 -24.13
C ILE A 108 -4.28 6.99 -25.17
N ILE A 109 -5.03 5.97 -24.73
CA ILE A 109 -5.67 5.01 -25.66
C ILE A 109 -6.77 5.68 -26.48
N HIS A 110 -7.49 6.66 -25.90
CA HIS A 110 -8.49 7.46 -26.61
C HIS A 110 -7.89 8.37 -27.68
N GLN A 111 -6.64 8.81 -27.51
CA GLN A 111 -6.02 9.74 -28.44
C GLN A 111 -5.63 9.00 -29.74
N PRO A 112 -6.21 9.38 -30.89
CA PRO A 112 -5.90 8.74 -32.17
C PRO A 112 -4.53 9.22 -32.64
N GLY A 113 -3.44 8.62 -32.14
CA GLY A 113 -2.11 9.04 -32.59
C GLY A 113 -0.87 8.46 -31.93
N ALA A 114 -0.96 7.60 -30.91
CA ALA A 114 0.25 7.04 -30.29
C ALA A 114 0.15 5.52 -30.13
N GLN A 115 0.50 4.80 -31.19
CA GLN A 115 1.30 3.56 -31.18
C GLN A 115 1.35 3.01 -32.62
N THR A 116 2.40 3.42 -33.33
CA THR A 116 3.15 2.59 -34.29
C THR A 116 3.86 1.46 -33.57
#